data_AF-A0A3N5H0K2-F1
#
_entry.id   AF-A0A3N5H0K2-F1
#
_cell.length_a   1.000
_cell.length_b   1.000
_cell.length_c   1.000
_cell.angle_alpha   90.00
_cell.angle_beta   90.00
_cell.angle_gamma   90.00
#
_symmetry.space_group_name_H-M   'P 1'
#
loop_
_entity.id
_entity.type
_entity.pdbx_description
1 polymer ?
#
loop_
_entity_poly.entity_id
_entity_poly.type
_entity_poly.pdbx_seq_one_letter_code
_entity_poly.pdbx_strand_id
1 'polypeptide(L)'
;MTMTADGRAPTSGDLGKRHLTAEHVAARALLEATTIDEAAPKILEAICLALGWEHGALWVIDREEDLLRCAMIWNSPSMRFPEFEASSRSATFRRGVGLPGRVWASGQPAWIPDVTRDANFPRGQTAAREGLHAAFGFPLMLRGDVLSVMEFFSREIREPDRDLLSTLTAVGNQIGMFIERRRAQEELDRFFMLSLDMLCV
;
A
#
# COMPACT_ATOMS: atom_id res chain seq x y z
N MET A 1 -15.26 9.16 11.40
CA MET A 1 -16.45 8.51 10.81
C MET A 1 -16.94 9.35 9.65
N THR A 2 -16.63 8.98 8.40
CA THR A 2 -16.94 9.84 7.24
C THR A 2 -18.42 9.67 6.97
N MET A 3 -19.19 10.68 7.41
CA MET A 3 -20.61 10.77 7.14
C MET A 3 -20.79 10.73 5.62
N THR A 4 -21.53 9.73 5.14
CA THR A 4 -22.20 9.86 3.86
C THR A 4 -23.14 11.06 3.94
N ALA A 5 -23.51 11.65 2.79
CA ALA A 5 -24.36 12.84 2.69
C ALA A 5 -25.73 12.74 3.40
N ASP A 6 -26.06 11.59 4.01
CA ASP A 6 -27.32 11.27 4.69
C ASP A 6 -27.14 10.91 6.19
N GLY A 7 -25.93 11.06 6.77
CA GLY A 7 -25.69 10.94 8.21
C GLY A 7 -25.90 9.56 8.85
N ARG A 8 -26.12 8.51 8.05
CA ARG A 8 -26.32 7.13 8.53
C ARG A 8 -25.00 6.34 8.52
N ALA A 9 -24.77 5.56 9.58
CA ALA A 9 -23.65 4.61 9.62
C ALA A 9 -23.75 3.61 8.44
N PRO A 10 -22.63 3.29 7.76
CA PRO A 10 -22.64 2.37 6.63
C PRO A 10 -23.17 1.00 7.05
N THR A 11 -24.03 0.40 6.21
CA THR A 11 -24.56 -0.94 6.47
C THR A 11 -23.52 -2.02 6.12
N SER A 12 -23.68 -3.24 6.63
CA SER A 12 -22.82 -4.38 6.25
C SER A 12 -22.78 -4.61 4.72
N GLY A 13 -23.91 -4.35 4.04
CA GLY A 13 -23.98 -4.41 2.58
C GLY A 13 -23.17 -3.32 1.87
N ASP A 14 -23.04 -2.14 2.46
CA ASP A 14 -22.23 -1.04 1.90
C ASP A 14 -20.74 -1.31 2.08
N LEU A 15 -20.34 -1.85 3.23
CA LEU A 15 -18.95 -2.25 3.49
C LEU A 15 -18.49 -3.34 2.53
N GLY A 16 -19.28 -4.41 2.36
CA GLY A 16 -18.98 -5.48 1.42
C GLY A 16 -18.82 -4.98 -0.03
N LYS A 17 -19.68 -4.04 -0.47
CA LYS A 17 -19.54 -3.41 -1.80
C LYS A 17 -18.24 -2.62 -1.93
N ARG A 18 -17.81 -1.91 -0.88
CA ARG A 18 -16.56 -1.14 -0.90
C ARG A 18 -15.34 -2.05 -0.97
N HIS A 19 -15.36 -3.18 -0.26
CA HIS A 19 -14.25 -4.15 -0.29
C HIS A 19 -14.11 -4.78 -1.67
N LEU A 20 -15.23 -5.22 -2.26
CA LEU A 20 -15.25 -5.73 -3.63
C LEU A 20 -14.79 -4.67 -4.64
N THR A 21 -15.19 -3.42 -4.45
CA THR A 21 -14.73 -2.31 -5.30
C THR A 21 -13.22 -2.16 -5.20
N ALA A 22 -12.64 -2.16 -4.00
CA ALA A 22 -11.21 -2.03 -3.79
C ALA A 22 -10.42 -3.17 -4.46
N GLU A 23 -10.90 -4.42 -4.36
CA GLU A 23 -10.30 -5.56 -5.06
C GLU A 23 -10.36 -5.40 -6.59
N HIS A 24 -11.54 -5.07 -7.13
CA HIS A 24 -11.74 -4.96 -8.56
C HIS A 24 -10.89 -3.84 -9.19
N VAL A 25 -10.81 -2.68 -8.54
CA VAL A 25 -10.01 -1.56 -9.06
C VAL A 25 -8.51 -1.82 -8.97
N ALA A 26 -8.05 -2.51 -7.93
CA ALA A 26 -6.65 -2.94 -7.83
C ALA A 26 -6.32 -3.93 -8.95
N ALA A 27 -7.16 -4.93 -9.18
CA ALA A 27 -7.00 -5.89 -10.27
C ALA A 27 -6.96 -5.21 -11.65
N ARG A 28 -7.84 -4.23 -11.89
CA ARG A 28 -7.85 -3.47 -13.15
C ARG A 28 -6.55 -2.68 -13.37
N ALA A 29 -6.03 -2.02 -12.33
CA ALA A 29 -4.77 -1.28 -12.42
C ALA A 29 -3.59 -2.18 -12.80
N LEU A 30 -3.59 -3.46 -12.37
CA LEU A 30 -2.58 -4.45 -12.74
C LEU A 30 -2.69 -4.91 -14.20
N LEU A 31 -3.88 -4.90 -14.80
CA LEU A 31 -4.06 -5.33 -16.20
C LEU A 31 -3.51 -4.30 -17.19
N GLU A 32 -3.59 -3.02 -16.84
CA GLU A 32 -3.21 -1.90 -17.71
C GLU A 32 -1.73 -1.50 -17.59
N ALA A 33 -1.06 -1.88 -16.50
CA ALA A 33 0.31 -1.48 -16.22
C ALA A 33 1.35 -2.47 -16.73
N THR A 34 2.49 -1.96 -17.17
CA THR A 34 3.64 -2.79 -17.60
C THR A 34 4.67 -2.97 -16.49
N THR A 35 4.77 -2.03 -15.56
CA THR A 35 5.67 -2.09 -14.40
C THR A 35 4.93 -1.83 -13.10
N ILE A 36 5.56 -2.16 -11.96
CA ILE A 36 5.00 -1.82 -10.65
C ILE A 36 5.01 -0.30 -10.41
N ASP A 37 5.98 0.43 -10.96
CA ASP A 37 6.07 1.88 -10.81
C ASP A 37 4.91 2.61 -11.51
N GLU A 38 4.41 2.05 -12.62
CA GLU A 38 3.19 2.52 -13.29
C GLU A 38 1.91 2.11 -12.55
N ALA A 39 1.88 0.89 -11.99
CA ALA A 39 0.70 0.34 -11.34
C ALA A 39 0.46 0.95 -9.95
N ALA A 40 1.53 1.12 -9.17
CA ALA A 40 1.49 1.54 -7.77
C ALA A 40 0.67 2.82 -7.52
N PRO A 41 0.91 3.96 -8.21
CA PRO A 41 0.13 5.17 -7.97
C PRO A 41 -1.36 4.96 -8.26
N LYS A 42 -1.71 4.21 -9.31
CA LYS A 42 -3.11 3.89 -9.66
C LYS A 42 -3.78 3.00 -8.62
N ILE A 43 -3.05 2.02 -8.08
CA ILE A 43 -3.55 1.13 -7.03
C ILE A 43 -3.78 1.91 -5.73
N LEU A 44 -2.80 2.72 -5.32
CA LEU A 44 -2.91 3.54 -4.11
C LEU A 44 -4.11 4.49 -4.22
N GLU A 45 -4.25 5.20 -5.34
CA GLU A 45 -5.40 6.04 -5.63
C GLU A 45 -6.71 5.28 -5.52
N ALA A 46 -6.83 4.16 -6.24
CA ALA A 46 -8.09 3.47 -6.36
C ALA A 46 -8.56 2.85 -5.03
N ILE A 47 -7.64 2.31 -4.23
CA ILE A 47 -7.94 1.82 -2.88
C ILE A 47 -8.34 2.99 -1.97
N CYS A 48 -7.60 4.10 -2.00
CA CYS A 48 -7.95 5.30 -1.23
C CYS A 48 -9.36 5.80 -1.56
N LEU A 49 -9.70 5.93 -2.85
CA LEU A 49 -11.01 6.40 -3.28
C LEU A 49 -12.13 5.42 -2.90
N ALA A 50 -11.94 4.12 -3.11
CA ALA A 50 -12.95 3.10 -2.80
C ALA A 50 -13.27 3.04 -1.29
N LEU A 51 -12.24 3.13 -0.46
CA LEU A 51 -12.35 3.01 1.00
C LEU A 51 -12.55 4.35 1.70
N GLY A 52 -12.43 5.47 0.98
CA GLY A 52 -12.47 6.83 1.55
C GLY A 52 -11.32 7.06 2.53
N TRP A 53 -10.10 6.89 2.04
CA TRP A 53 -8.83 7.13 2.74
C TRP A 53 -8.06 8.22 1.98
N GLU A 54 -7.23 8.99 2.68
CA GLU A 54 -6.68 10.23 2.14
C GLU A 54 -5.22 10.13 1.70
N HIS A 55 -4.48 9.13 2.18
CA HIS A 55 -3.06 8.95 1.90
C HIS A 55 -2.74 7.47 1.74
N GLY A 56 -1.85 7.15 0.80
CA GLY A 56 -1.33 5.80 0.60
C GLY A 56 0.16 5.82 0.23
N ALA A 57 0.90 4.82 0.66
CA ALA A 57 2.32 4.69 0.35
C ALA A 57 2.72 3.25 0.02
N LEU A 58 3.68 3.10 -0.89
CA LEU A 58 4.36 1.85 -1.18
C LEU A 58 5.75 1.86 -0.55
N TRP A 59 6.03 0.82 0.22
CA TRP A 59 7.32 0.54 0.82
C TRP A 59 7.95 -0.68 0.18
N VAL A 60 9.20 -0.57 -0.25
CA VAL A 60 9.96 -1.66 -0.87
C VAL A 60 11.05 -2.10 0.10
N ILE A 61 11.27 -3.41 0.17
CA ILE A 61 12.34 -3.98 0.99
C ILE A 61 13.67 -3.82 0.25
N ASP A 62 14.57 -3.08 0.86
CA ASP A 62 15.99 -3.07 0.55
C ASP A 62 16.62 -4.31 1.21
N ARG A 63 16.99 -5.29 0.38
CA ARG A 63 17.52 -6.58 0.85
C ARG A 63 18.98 -6.49 1.29
N GLU A 64 19.72 -5.50 0.82
CA GLU A 64 21.13 -5.32 1.19
C GLU A 64 21.22 -4.74 2.61
N GLU A 65 20.38 -3.75 2.89
CA GLU A 65 20.37 -3.04 4.18
C GLU A 65 19.35 -3.60 5.20
N ASP A 66 18.53 -4.58 4.81
CA ASP A 66 17.44 -5.17 5.62
C ASP A 66 16.48 -4.10 6.20
N LEU A 67 16.06 -3.17 5.33
CA LEU A 67 15.20 -2.05 5.68
C LEU A 67 14.08 -1.84 4.65
N LEU A 68 12.92 -1.35 5.10
CA LEU A 68 11.91 -0.79 4.22
C LEU A 68 12.24 0.66 3.85
N ARG A 69 12.08 1.00 2.57
CA ARG A 69 12.21 2.36 2.03
C ARG A 69 10.93 2.78 1.31
N CYS A 70 10.57 4.05 1.43
CA CYS A 70 9.41 4.60 0.74
C CYS A 70 9.71 4.77 -0.74
N ALA A 71 9.01 4.05 -1.61
CA ALA A 71 9.18 4.12 -3.05
C ALA A 71 8.15 5.05 -3.71
N MET A 72 6.92 5.05 -3.21
CA MET A 72 5.82 5.82 -3.79
C MET A 72 4.89 6.36 -2.72
N ILE A 73 4.33 7.53 -2.96
CA ILE A 73 3.26 8.11 -2.14
C ILE A 73 2.18 8.65 -3.08
N TRP A 74 0.94 8.44 -2.69
CA TRP A 74 -0.23 9.08 -3.28
C TRP A 74 -1.05 9.79 -2.19
N ASN A 75 -1.63 10.94 -2.54
CA ASN A 75 -2.56 11.68 -1.66
C ASN A 75 -3.82 12.02 -2.42
N SER A 76 -4.92 12.16 -1.69
CA SER A 76 -6.17 12.70 -2.19
C SER A 76 -5.93 14.07 -2.84
N PRO A 77 -6.46 14.38 -4.04
CA PRO A 77 -6.27 15.68 -4.68
C PRO A 77 -6.73 16.89 -3.85
N SER A 78 -7.68 16.68 -2.94
CA SER A 78 -8.25 17.72 -2.07
C SER A 78 -7.49 17.93 -0.76
N MET A 79 -6.50 17.09 -0.44
CA MET A 79 -5.76 17.15 0.82
C MET A 79 -4.26 16.91 0.59
N ARG A 80 -3.42 17.55 1.39
CA ARG A 80 -1.97 17.35 1.34
C ARG A 80 -1.43 17.17 2.74
N PHE A 81 -0.38 16.36 2.84
CA PHE A 81 0.27 15.99 4.09
C PHE A 81 1.79 16.19 3.96
N PRO A 82 2.26 17.42 3.64
CA PRO A 82 3.65 17.66 3.25
C PRO A 82 4.68 17.24 4.30
N GLU A 83 4.41 17.42 5.60
CA GLU A 83 5.33 16.97 6.65
C GLU A 83 5.35 15.45 6.77
N PHE A 84 4.20 14.79 6.70
CA PHE A 84 4.11 13.34 6.79
C PHE A 84 4.68 12.66 5.55
N GLU A 85 4.50 13.26 4.38
CA GLU A 85 5.16 12.85 3.14
C GLU A 85 6.68 12.94 3.26
N ALA A 86 7.21 14.09 3.68
CA ALA A 86 8.65 14.28 3.86
C ALA A 86 9.21 13.30 4.91
N SER A 87 8.48 13.11 6.02
CA SER A 87 8.83 12.15 7.06
C SER A 87 8.79 10.71 6.54
N SER A 88 7.87 10.37 5.64
CA SER A 88 7.77 9.03 5.06
C SER A 88 8.87 8.77 4.04
N ARG A 89 9.17 9.75 3.18
CA ARG A 89 10.25 9.62 2.17
C ARG A 89 11.64 9.48 2.80
N SER A 90 11.87 10.12 3.94
CA SER A 90 13.15 10.05 4.66
C SER A 90 13.23 8.89 5.66
N ALA A 91 12.11 8.26 6.01
CA ALA A 91 12.08 7.16 6.96
C ALA A 91 12.61 5.87 6.35
N THR A 92 13.24 5.06 7.21
CA THR A 92 13.46 3.65 6.98
C THR A 92 12.87 2.86 8.14
N PHE A 93 12.36 1.65 7.87
CA PHE A 93 11.79 0.80 8.91
C PHE A 93 12.47 -0.56 8.93
N ARG A 94 12.93 -0.96 10.11
CA ARG A 94 13.29 -2.34 10.39
C ARG A 94 12.03 -3.20 10.49
N ARG A 95 12.20 -4.50 10.30
CA ARG A 95 11.16 -5.49 10.56
C ARG A 95 10.60 -5.32 11.99
N GLY A 96 9.27 -5.27 12.11
CA GLY A 96 8.53 -5.09 13.36
C GLY A 96 8.34 -3.63 13.80
N VAL A 97 9.00 -2.64 13.18
CA VAL A 97 8.94 -1.23 13.59
C VAL A 97 7.97 -0.44 12.72
N GLY A 98 7.06 0.33 13.34
CA GLY A 98 6.04 1.05 12.58
C GLY A 98 5.00 0.11 11.97
N LEU A 99 4.00 0.69 11.29
CA LEU A 99 3.02 -0.11 10.55
C LEU A 99 3.66 -0.95 9.43
N PRO A 100 4.52 -0.39 8.55
CA PRO A 100 5.12 -1.16 7.47
C PRO A 100 6.00 -2.31 7.98
N GLY A 101 6.81 -2.05 9.01
CA GLY A 101 7.68 -3.06 9.60
C GLY A 101 6.88 -4.17 10.27
N ARG A 102 5.74 -3.88 10.92
CA ARG A 102 4.86 -4.92 11.50
C ARG A 102 4.26 -5.83 10.42
N VAL A 103 3.77 -5.24 9.34
CA VAL A 103 3.26 -6.02 8.19
C VAL A 103 4.37 -6.88 7.58
N TRP A 104 5.58 -6.33 7.47
CA TRP A 104 6.74 -7.08 7.00
C TRP A 104 7.14 -8.23 7.94
N ALA A 105 7.03 -8.04 9.26
CA ALA A 105 7.34 -9.05 10.26
C ALA A 105 6.33 -10.21 10.24
N SER A 106 5.04 -9.88 10.17
CA SER A 106 3.97 -10.88 10.23
C SER A 106 3.68 -11.54 8.89
N GLY A 107 3.97 -10.86 7.77
CA GLY A 107 3.48 -11.27 6.45
C GLY A 107 1.95 -11.22 6.36
N GLN A 108 1.29 -10.43 7.21
CA GLN A 108 -0.17 -10.31 7.30
C GLN A 108 -0.60 -8.84 7.34
N PRO A 109 -1.81 -8.51 6.86
CA PRO A 109 -2.36 -7.17 7.05
C PRO A 109 -2.44 -6.75 8.51
N ALA A 110 -2.27 -5.46 8.78
CA ALA A 110 -2.33 -4.89 10.11
C ALA A 110 -3.13 -3.58 10.11
N TRP A 111 -3.73 -3.24 11.25
CA TRP A 111 -4.55 -2.05 11.45
C TRP A 111 -4.15 -1.32 12.73
N ILE A 112 -4.22 0.00 12.71
CA ILE A 112 -4.07 0.88 13.87
C ILE A 112 -5.28 1.82 13.87
N PRO A 113 -6.14 1.78 14.91
CA PRO A 113 -7.30 2.68 14.94
C PRO A 113 -6.92 4.16 15.00
N ASP A 114 -5.80 4.47 15.66
CA ASP A 114 -5.27 5.82 15.80
C ASP A 114 -3.74 5.79 15.96
N VAL A 115 -3.01 6.18 14.91
CA VAL A 115 -1.54 6.20 14.89
C VAL A 115 -0.92 7.22 15.84
N THR A 116 -1.69 8.20 16.29
CA THR A 116 -1.22 9.20 17.26
C THR A 116 -1.05 8.60 18.66
N ARG A 117 -1.64 7.42 18.90
CA ARG A 117 -1.64 6.71 20.18
C ARG A 117 -0.79 5.44 20.17
N ASP A 118 -0.24 5.05 19.02
CA ASP A 118 0.56 3.85 18.88
C ASP A 118 2.04 4.11 19.22
N ALA A 119 2.51 3.51 20.31
CA ALA A 119 3.89 3.69 20.79
C ALA A 119 4.96 3.11 19.83
N ASN A 120 4.59 2.16 18.97
CA ASN A 120 5.45 1.59 17.93
C ASN A 120 5.15 2.22 16.56
N PHE A 121 4.78 3.50 16.53
CA PHE A 121 4.59 4.26 15.30
C PHE A 121 5.49 5.51 15.27
N PRO A 122 6.73 5.40 14.73
CA PRO A 122 7.73 6.48 14.79
C PRO A 122 7.30 7.81 14.16
N ARG A 123 6.34 7.78 13.22
CA ARG A 123 5.80 8.98 12.54
C ARG A 123 4.57 9.58 13.24
N GLY A 124 4.22 9.13 14.45
CA GLY A 124 2.95 9.47 15.13
C GLY A 124 2.77 10.96 15.40
N GLN A 125 3.82 11.67 15.81
CA GLN A 125 3.74 13.11 16.04
C GLN A 125 3.49 13.90 14.75
N THR A 126 4.12 13.52 13.65
CA THR A 126 3.91 14.15 12.35
C THR A 126 2.52 13.85 11.81
N ALA A 127 2.05 12.60 11.94
CA ALA A 127 0.68 12.21 11.61
C ALA A 127 -0.34 13.04 12.40
N ALA A 128 -0.12 13.25 13.70
CA ALA A 128 -1.00 14.06 14.54
C ALA A 128 -1.08 15.53 14.08
N ARG A 129 0.05 16.15 13.72
CA ARG A 129 0.07 17.54 13.23
C ARG A 129 -0.72 17.71 11.93
N GLU A 130 -0.75 16.69 11.09
CA GLU A 130 -1.46 16.73 9.81
C GLU A 130 -2.83 16.02 9.84
N GLY A 131 -3.29 15.65 11.03
CA GLY A 131 -4.63 15.11 11.27
C GLY A 131 -4.85 13.71 10.71
N LEU A 132 -3.81 12.89 10.58
CA LEU A 132 -3.90 11.47 10.23
C LEU A 132 -4.07 10.62 11.49
N HIS A 133 -5.06 9.71 11.46
CA HIS A 133 -5.47 8.89 12.60
C HIS A 133 -5.43 7.40 12.26
N ALA A 134 -6.48 6.81 11.66
CA ALA A 134 -6.45 5.38 11.37
C ALA A 134 -5.44 5.05 10.28
N ALA A 135 -4.83 3.87 10.40
CA ALA A 135 -3.91 3.33 9.42
C ALA A 135 -4.16 1.83 9.20
N PHE A 136 -4.05 1.37 7.97
CA PHE A 136 -3.89 -0.07 7.69
C PHE A 136 -2.77 -0.29 6.68
N GLY A 137 -2.19 -1.48 6.70
CA GLY A 137 -1.25 -1.90 5.68
C GLY A 137 -1.37 -3.38 5.41
N PHE A 138 -0.93 -3.79 4.23
CA PHE A 138 -0.93 -5.19 3.80
C PHE A 138 0.30 -5.51 2.95
N PRO A 139 0.77 -6.77 3.00
CA PRO A 139 1.97 -7.16 2.30
C PRO A 139 1.67 -7.48 0.83
N LEU A 140 2.63 -7.19 -0.04
CA LEU A 140 2.67 -7.73 -1.41
C LEU A 140 3.51 -9.00 -1.36
N MET A 141 2.85 -10.14 -1.45
CA MET A 141 3.45 -11.46 -1.16
C MET A 141 3.88 -12.18 -2.44
N LEU A 142 5.02 -12.86 -2.39
CA LEU A 142 5.44 -13.79 -3.42
C LEU A 142 6.07 -15.03 -2.78
N ARG A 143 5.51 -16.21 -3.06
CA ARG A 143 6.05 -17.51 -2.63
C ARG A 143 6.35 -17.60 -1.11
N GLY A 144 5.54 -16.91 -0.30
CA GLY A 144 5.69 -16.88 1.17
C GLY A 144 6.53 -15.71 1.70
N ASP A 145 7.24 -14.99 0.83
CA ASP A 145 8.02 -13.82 1.20
C ASP A 145 7.24 -12.53 0.96
N VAL A 146 7.45 -11.55 1.84
CA VAL A 146 7.00 -10.17 1.62
C VAL A 146 7.98 -9.52 0.65
N LEU A 147 7.50 -8.98 -0.47
CA LEU A 147 8.31 -8.18 -1.41
C LEU A 147 8.27 -6.69 -1.07
N SER A 148 7.09 -6.22 -0.72
CA SER A 148 6.78 -4.81 -0.47
C SER A 148 5.58 -4.72 0.48
N VAL A 149 5.34 -3.54 1.02
CA VAL A 149 4.18 -3.26 1.88
C VAL A 149 3.46 -2.02 1.34
N MET A 150 2.14 -2.10 1.22
CA MET A 150 1.30 -0.91 1.03
C MET A 150 0.69 -0.50 2.35
N GLU A 151 0.68 0.80 2.64
CA GLU A 151 -0.01 1.37 3.81
C GLU A 151 -0.90 2.53 3.40
N PHE A 152 -1.94 2.77 4.18
CA PHE A 152 -2.99 3.75 3.93
C PHE A 152 -3.35 4.45 5.23
N PHE A 153 -3.73 5.73 5.14
CA PHE A 153 -4.16 6.52 6.29
C PHE A 153 -5.50 7.23 6.07
N SER A 154 -6.27 7.31 7.14
CA SER A 154 -7.49 8.10 7.22
C SER A 154 -7.34 9.19 8.26
N ARG A 155 -8.01 10.34 8.05
CA ARG A 155 -8.12 11.40 9.06
C ARG A 155 -9.05 11.09 10.23
N GLU A 156 -9.65 9.91 10.22
CA GLU A 156 -10.61 9.52 11.23
C GLU A 156 -10.07 8.36 12.02
N ILE A 157 -10.40 8.33 13.31
CA ILE A 157 -10.28 7.11 14.09
C ILE A 157 -11.29 6.11 13.53
N ARG A 158 -10.81 4.92 13.19
CA ARG A 158 -11.62 3.84 12.59
C ARG A 158 -11.25 2.52 13.23
N GLU A 159 -12.27 1.75 13.62
CA GLU A 159 -12.08 0.42 14.16
C GLU A 159 -11.64 -0.57 13.07
N PRO A 160 -10.91 -1.64 13.42
CA PRO A 160 -10.45 -2.63 12.46
C PRO A 160 -11.61 -3.31 11.71
N ASP A 161 -11.51 -3.32 10.39
CA ASP A 161 -12.43 -4.06 9.52
C ASP A 161 -11.76 -5.39 9.10
N ARG A 162 -12.22 -6.50 9.69
CA ARG A 162 -11.62 -7.82 9.45
C ARG A 162 -11.89 -8.35 8.05
N ASP A 163 -13.07 -8.05 7.49
CA ASP A 163 -13.45 -8.50 6.16
C ASP A 163 -12.59 -7.78 5.12
N LEU A 164 -12.36 -6.48 5.31
CA LEU A 164 -11.43 -5.71 4.48
C LEU A 164 -10.02 -6.29 4.53
N LEU A 165 -9.48 -6.60 5.72
CA LEU A 165 -8.13 -7.17 5.84
C LEU A 165 -8.03 -8.53 5.13
N SER A 166 -9.09 -9.34 5.17
CA SER A 166 -9.15 -10.59 4.40
C SER A 166 -9.10 -10.32 2.90
N THR A 167 -9.90 -9.37 2.39
CA THR A 167 -9.87 -8.97 0.97
C THR A 167 -8.48 -8.45 0.56
N LEU A 168 -7.86 -7.61 1.38
CA LEU A 168 -6.54 -7.04 1.11
C LEU A 168 -5.42 -8.08 1.08
N THR A 169 -5.59 -9.21 1.77
CA THR A 169 -4.68 -10.36 1.65
C THR A 169 -4.69 -10.93 0.22
N ALA A 170 -5.89 -11.11 -0.36
CA ALA A 170 -6.03 -11.58 -1.73
C ALA A 170 -5.44 -10.58 -2.74
N VAL A 171 -5.72 -9.29 -2.55
CA VAL A 171 -5.16 -8.20 -3.37
C VAL A 171 -3.63 -8.18 -3.31
N GLY A 172 -3.05 -8.27 -2.11
CA GLY A 172 -1.60 -8.31 -1.91
C GLY A 172 -0.91 -9.46 -2.64
N ASN A 173 -1.53 -10.65 -2.65
CA ASN A 173 -1.04 -11.81 -3.41
C ASN A 173 -1.12 -11.58 -4.92
N GLN A 174 -2.22 -11.00 -5.43
CA GLN A 174 -2.38 -10.69 -6.85
C GLN A 174 -1.33 -9.70 -7.34
N ILE A 175 -1.07 -8.64 -6.58
CA ILE A 175 -0.05 -7.65 -6.92
C ILE A 175 1.35 -8.27 -6.86
N GLY A 176 1.64 -9.11 -5.86
CA GLY A 176 2.93 -9.80 -5.76
C GLY A 176 3.22 -10.73 -6.95
N MET A 177 2.22 -11.49 -7.41
CA MET A 177 2.33 -12.29 -8.64
C MET A 177 2.54 -11.41 -9.89
N PHE A 178 1.87 -10.26 -9.97
CA PHE A 178 2.11 -9.32 -11.07
C PHE A 178 3.56 -8.82 -11.08
N ILE A 179 4.12 -8.46 -9.91
CA ILE A 179 5.52 -8.01 -9.79
C ILE A 179 6.47 -9.10 -10.28
N GLU A 180 6.26 -10.36 -9.89
CA GLU A 180 7.07 -11.49 -10.38
C GLU A 180 6.99 -11.61 -11.90
N ARG A 181 5.76 -11.64 -12.44
CA ARG A 181 5.53 -11.80 -13.88
C ARG A 181 6.21 -10.72 -14.70
N ARG A 182 6.17 -9.47 -14.23
CA ARG A 182 6.81 -8.34 -14.93
C ARG A 182 8.33 -8.39 -14.83
N ARG A 183 8.90 -8.71 -13.67
CA ARG A 183 10.36 -8.91 -13.54
C ARG A 183 10.89 -10.01 -14.46
N ALA A 184 10.19 -11.15 -14.53
CA ALA A 184 10.57 -12.24 -15.42
C ALA A 184 10.52 -11.83 -16.90
N GLN A 185 9.55 -10.99 -17.30
CA GLN A 185 9.46 -10.46 -18.66
C GLN A 185 10.60 -9.47 -18.95
N GLU A 186 10.89 -8.55 -18.03
CA GLU A 186 11.99 -7.57 -18.19
C GLU A 186 13.36 -8.25 -18.31
N GLU A 187 13.59 -9.34 -17.57
CA GLU A 187 14.82 -10.14 -17.67
C GLU A 187 14.95 -10.82 -19.05
N LEU A 188 13.85 -11.37 -19.57
CA LEU A 188 13.81 -11.94 -20.93
C LEU A 188 14.04 -10.87 -21.99
N ASP A 189 13.35 -9.74 -21.90
CA ASP A 189 13.49 -8.63 -22.86
C ASP A 189 14.92 -8.08 -22.87
N ARG A 190 15.55 -7.97 -21.69
CA ARG A 190 16.96 -7.57 -21.54
C ARG A 190 17.91 -8.59 -22.15
N PHE A 191 17.67 -9.88 -21.92
CA PHE A 191 18.47 -10.95 -22.53
C PHE A 191 18.38 -10.92 -24.07
N PHE A 192 17.17 -10.75 -24.62
CA PHE A 192 16.97 -10.65 -26.06
C PHE A 192 17.62 -9.39 -26.66
N MET A 193 17.52 -8.23 -26.00
CA MET A 193 18.23 -7.01 -26.43
C MET A 193 19.76 -7.21 -26.47
N LEU A 194 20.35 -7.76 -25.41
CA LEU A 194 21.80 -8.01 -25.34
C LEU A 194 22.27 -9.05 -26.36
N SER A 195 21.42 -10.03 -26.68
CA SER A 195 21.74 -11.06 -27.69
C SER A 195 21.71 -10.54 -29.13
N LEU A 196 20.84 -9.57 -29.43
CA LEU A 196 20.77 -8.93 -30.76
C LEU A 196 21.99 -8.04 -31.01
N ASP A 197 22.51 -7.37 -29.98
CA ASP A 197 23.75 -6.58 -30.07
C ASP A 197 24.99 -7.47 -30.32
N MET A 198 25.00 -8.71 -29.83
CA MET A 198 26.08 -9.68 -30.09
C MET A 198 26.03 -10.32 -31.49
N LEU A 199 24.87 -10.32 -32.14
CA LEU A 199 24.68 -10.85 -33.50
C LEU A 199 24.86 -9.80 -34.60
N CYS A 200 25.12 -8.54 -34.22
CA CYS A 200 25.37 -7.43 -35.12
C CYS A 200 26.88 -7.14 -35.38
N VAL A 201 27.79 -8.07 -35.06
CA VAL A 201 29.24 -7.96 -35.35
C VAL A 201 29.67 -9.00 -36.39
#